data_AF-A0A162CA72-F1
#
_entry.id   AF-A0A162CA72-F1
#
_cell.length_a   1.000
_cell.length_b   1.000
_cell.length_c   1.000
_cell.angle_alpha   90.00
_cell.angle_beta   90.00
_cell.angle_gamma   90.00
#
_symmetry.space_group_name_H-M   'P 1'
#
loop_
_entity.id
_entity.type
_entity.pdbx_description
1 polymer ?
#
loop_
_entity_poly.entity_id
_entity_poly.type
_entity_poly.pdbx_seq_one_letter_code
_entity_poly.pdbx_strand_id
1 'polypeptide(L)'
;MQMRIQRNTANSHRMKAEQLATNLSECEGKLLEMATANRRLEEELHKQKETSNAYFKELNAKHDTIGRMRAFHAKLLENRNERIEELQQRVKELEEGPDKDVVGPDYYKLLEVERNAGTSEIKSAYYAKSRIHHPDKHRDSPDQKKHEAIFKTIKYVYEVLSNSYTRQKYNKWLDMTSVRLAHQEKYC
;
A
#
# COMPACT_ATOMS: atom_id res chain seq x y z
N MET A 1 75.16 24.11 82.54
CA MET A 1 73.69 23.95 82.44
C MET A 1 73.15 24.34 81.06
N GLN A 2 73.48 25.53 80.52
CA GLN A 2 73.02 26.00 79.21
C GLN A 2 73.37 25.10 78.01
N MET A 3 74.59 24.54 77.94
CA MET A 3 74.99 23.65 76.85
C MET A 3 74.17 22.35 76.74
N ARG A 4 73.69 21.79 77.86
CA ARG A 4 72.81 20.60 77.85
C ARG A 4 71.42 20.93 77.32
N ILE A 5 70.88 22.10 77.68
CA ILE A 5 69.57 22.56 77.19
C ILE A 5 69.63 22.76 75.68
N GLN A 6 70.66 23.46 75.19
CA GLN A 6 70.87 23.67 73.74
C GLN A 6 70.98 22.35 72.97
N ARG A 7 71.71 21.36 73.49
CA ARG A 7 71.84 20.03 72.88
C ARG A 7 70.50 19.28 72.83
N ASN A 8 69.70 19.34 73.89
CA ASN A 8 68.39 18.70 73.92
C ASN A 8 67.40 19.35 72.94
N THR A 9 67.42 20.69 72.84
CA THR A 9 66.61 21.42 71.85
C THR A 9 67.02 21.08 70.42
N ALA A 10 68.33 21.02 70.14
CA ALA A 10 68.85 20.63 68.83
C ALA A 10 68.46 19.20 68.44
N ASN A 11 68.55 18.25 69.38
CA ASN A 11 68.10 16.87 69.15
C ASN A 11 66.58 16.79 68.87
N SER A 12 65.76 17.54 69.61
CA SER A 12 64.32 17.62 69.37
C SER A 12 63.98 18.21 68.00
N HIS A 13 64.69 19.26 67.59
CA HIS A 13 64.53 19.85 66.25
C HIS A 13 64.94 18.88 65.16
N ARG A 14 66.03 18.13 65.36
CA ARG A 14 66.48 17.09 64.42
C ARG A 14 65.42 15.99 64.25
N MET A 15 64.87 15.48 65.35
CA MET A 15 63.80 14.47 65.30
C MET A 15 62.55 14.99 64.59
N LYS A 16 62.15 16.25 64.81
CA LYS A 16 61.02 16.86 64.08
C LYS A 16 61.32 17.00 62.59
N ALA A 17 62.54 17.39 62.22
CA ALA A 17 62.96 17.48 60.83
C ALA A 17 62.97 16.10 60.13
N GLU A 18 63.46 15.06 60.82
CA GLU A 18 63.41 13.68 60.34
C GLU A 18 61.96 13.21 60.13
N GLN A 19 61.06 13.46 61.08
CA GLN A 19 59.64 13.10 60.93
C GLN A 19 58.96 13.85 59.77
N LEU A 20 59.26 15.14 59.60
CA LEU A 20 58.74 15.92 58.48
C LEU A 20 59.24 15.40 57.13
N ALA A 21 60.50 14.97 57.05
CA ALA A 21 61.07 14.37 55.84
C ALA A 21 60.37 13.04 55.48
N THR A 22 60.11 12.17 56.46
CA THR A 22 59.35 10.94 56.25
C THR A 22 57.93 11.23 55.75
N ASN A 23 57.22 12.15 56.42
CA ASN A 23 55.87 12.54 56.02
C ASN A 23 55.83 13.13 54.60
N LEU A 24 56.85 13.93 54.24
CA LEU A 24 56.97 14.49 52.89
C LEU A 24 57.14 13.38 51.84
N SER A 25 58.03 12.41 52.10
CA SER A 25 58.24 11.26 51.22
C SER A 25 56.98 10.41 51.05
N GLU A 26 56.22 10.18 52.13
CA GLU A 26 54.91 9.50 52.06
C GLU A 26 53.89 10.30 51.23
N CYS A 27 53.84 11.63 51.40
CA CYS A 27 52.98 12.50 50.60
C CYS A 27 53.36 12.48 49.12
N GLU A 28 54.64 12.51 48.78
CA GLU A 28 55.14 12.41 47.41
C GLU A 28 54.75 11.07 46.77
N GLY A 29 54.86 9.96 47.52
CA GLY A 29 54.41 8.64 47.07
C GLY A 29 52.91 8.62 46.74
N LYS A 30 52.07 9.13 47.64
CA LYS A 30 50.61 9.22 47.43
C LYS A 30 50.25 10.11 46.24
N LEU A 31 50.96 11.22 46.04
CA LEU A 31 50.74 12.11 44.89
C LEU A 31 51.09 11.40 43.58
N LEU A 32 52.17 10.63 43.55
CA LEU A 32 52.54 9.84 42.38
C LEU A 32 51.49 8.75 42.07
N GLU A 33 51.04 8.02 43.09
CA GLU A 33 49.97 7.02 42.93
C GLU A 33 48.70 7.66 42.37
N MET A 34 48.27 8.80 42.93
CA MET A 34 47.09 9.53 42.46
C MET A 34 47.25 10.01 41.01
N ALA A 35 48.43 10.51 40.63
CA ALA A 35 48.70 10.90 39.24
C ALA A 35 48.62 9.70 38.28
N THR A 36 49.16 8.54 38.67
CA THR A 36 49.04 7.32 37.85
C THR A 36 47.61 6.81 37.76
N ALA A 37 46.83 6.91 38.83
CA ALA A 37 45.41 6.54 38.83
C ALA A 37 44.59 7.46 37.92
N ASN A 38 44.80 8.79 38.00
CA ASN A 38 44.13 9.76 37.13
C ASN A 38 44.42 9.47 35.65
N ARG A 39 45.68 9.21 35.31
CA ARG A 39 46.05 8.86 33.94
C ARG A 39 45.34 7.59 33.45
N ARG A 40 45.24 6.55 34.28
CA ARG A 40 44.49 5.32 33.94
C ARG A 40 43.00 5.60 33.69
N LEU A 41 42.38 6.39 34.57
CA LEU A 41 40.97 6.76 34.42
C LEU A 41 40.72 7.57 33.14
N GLU A 42 41.63 8.47 32.77
CA GLU A 42 41.57 9.21 31.51
C GLU A 42 41.68 8.29 30.29
N GLU A 43 42.60 7.31 30.33
CA GLU A 43 42.76 6.31 29.27
C GLU A 43 41.52 5.41 29.12
N GLU A 44 40.90 4.99 30.24
CA GLU A 44 39.66 4.22 30.23
C GLU A 44 38.48 5.02 29.67
N LEU A 45 38.35 6.29 30.11
CA LEU A 45 37.33 7.20 29.60
C LEU A 45 37.48 7.40 28.09
N HIS A 46 38.71 7.53 27.58
CA HIS A 46 38.97 7.65 26.16
C HIS A 46 38.49 6.41 25.39
N LYS A 47 38.88 5.21 25.85
CA LYS A 47 38.43 3.94 25.24
C LYS A 47 36.91 3.80 25.24
N GLN A 48 36.26 4.21 26.32
CA GLN A 48 34.80 4.17 26.40
C GLN A 48 34.15 5.14 25.39
N LYS A 49 34.71 6.33 25.22
CA LYS A 49 34.24 7.29 24.20
C LYS A 49 34.40 6.74 22.79
N GLU A 50 35.54 6.12 22.49
CA GLU A 50 35.80 5.51 21.18
C GLU A 50 34.81 4.38 20.86
N THR A 51 34.56 3.49 21.82
CA THR A 51 33.59 2.39 21.63
C THR A 51 32.17 2.92 21.46
N SER A 52 31.77 3.93 22.24
CA SER A 52 30.47 4.59 22.08
C SER A 52 30.32 5.26 20.71
N ASN A 53 31.35 5.97 20.24
CA ASN A 53 31.37 6.59 18.92
C ASN A 53 31.27 5.55 17.79
N ALA A 54 31.98 4.43 17.92
CA ALA A 54 31.90 3.33 16.96
C ALA A 54 30.48 2.74 16.90
N TYR A 55 29.86 2.50 18.06
CA TYR A 55 28.48 2.02 18.15
C TYR A 55 27.49 3.01 17.50
N PHE A 56 27.63 4.31 17.78
CA PHE A 56 26.78 5.34 17.21
C PHE A 56 26.91 5.41 15.67
N LYS A 57 28.13 5.27 15.15
CA LYS A 57 28.37 5.20 13.70
C LYS A 57 27.66 4.01 13.05
N GLU A 58 27.70 2.84 13.68
CA GLU A 58 26.97 1.66 13.20
C GLU A 58 25.45 1.87 13.24
N LEU A 59 24.94 2.47 14.32
CA LEU A 59 23.53 2.77 14.48
C LEU A 59 23.02 3.73 13.39
N ASN A 60 23.79 4.77 13.07
CA ASN A 60 23.45 5.70 11.99
C ASN A 60 23.42 5.00 10.63
N ALA A 61 24.38 4.11 10.34
CA ALA A 61 24.36 3.34 9.09
C ALA A 61 23.11 2.44 8.96
N LYS A 62 22.64 1.86 10.07
CA LYS A 62 21.36 1.12 10.12
C LYS A 62 20.17 2.06 9.90
N HIS A 63 20.16 3.23 10.53
CA HIS A 63 19.12 4.24 10.34
C HIS A 63 19.02 4.69 8.88
N ASP A 64 20.15 4.94 8.22
CA ASP A 64 20.20 5.31 6.79
C ASP A 64 19.61 4.21 5.91
N THR A 65 19.90 2.95 6.24
CA THR A 65 19.35 1.79 5.52
C THR A 65 17.84 1.71 5.67
N ILE A 66 17.32 1.93 6.88
CA ILE A 66 15.87 2.03 7.14
C ILE A 66 15.27 3.20 6.35
N GLY A 67 15.95 4.34 6.29
CA GLY A 67 15.55 5.49 5.47
C GLY A 67 15.41 5.13 3.98
N ARG A 68 16.41 4.43 3.41
CA ARG A 68 16.36 3.93 2.03
C ARG A 68 15.19 2.97 1.80
N MET A 69 14.95 2.04 2.73
CA MET A 69 13.83 1.10 2.65
C MET A 69 12.47 1.82 2.70
N ARG A 70 12.32 2.84 3.56
CA ARG A 70 11.10 3.65 3.63
C ARG A 70 10.85 4.42 2.34
N ALA A 71 11.88 5.03 1.75
CA ALA A 71 11.77 5.73 0.48
C ALA A 71 11.37 4.77 -0.66
N PHE A 72 11.99 3.59 -0.70
CA PHE A 72 11.61 2.54 -1.66
C PHE A 72 10.15 2.11 -1.48
N HIS A 73 9.72 1.89 -0.24
CA HIS A 73 8.33 1.52 0.07
C HIS A 73 7.34 2.61 -0.34
N ALA A 74 7.65 3.88 -0.07
CA ALA A 74 6.82 5.02 -0.49
C ALA A 74 6.61 5.03 -2.01
N LYS A 75 7.68 4.80 -2.79
CA LYS A 75 7.60 4.70 -4.26
C LYS A 75 6.73 3.53 -4.73
N LEU A 76 6.80 2.37 -4.06
CA LEU A 76 5.92 1.24 -4.38
C LEU A 76 4.44 1.58 -4.11
N LEU A 77 4.15 2.30 -3.03
CA LEU A 77 2.79 2.73 -2.70
C LEU A 77 2.25 3.76 -3.70
N GLU A 78 3.09 4.70 -4.14
CA GLU A 78 2.75 5.68 -5.17
C GLU A 78 2.35 4.98 -6.48
N ASN A 79 3.22 4.11 -7.00
CA ASN A 79 2.93 3.31 -8.20
C ASN A 79 1.62 2.49 -8.06
N ARG A 80 1.36 1.94 -6.86
CA ARG A 80 0.12 1.19 -6.59
C ARG A 80 -1.10 2.11 -6.64
N ASN A 81 -1.01 3.29 -6.05
CA ASN A 81 -2.11 4.25 -6.00
C ASN A 81 -2.45 4.76 -7.41
N GLU A 82 -1.44 5.10 -8.22
CA GLU A 82 -1.63 5.45 -9.64
C GLU A 82 -2.38 4.35 -10.39
N ARG A 83 -1.99 3.08 -10.19
CA ARG A 83 -2.67 1.95 -10.82
C ARG A 83 -4.11 1.78 -10.35
N ILE A 84 -4.39 2.03 -9.08
CA ILE A 84 -5.75 1.99 -8.53
C ILE A 84 -6.59 3.08 -9.17
N GLU A 85 -6.07 4.29 -9.30
CA GLU A 85 -6.77 5.41 -9.94
C GLU A 85 -7.07 5.11 -11.42
N GLU A 86 -6.11 4.58 -12.17
CA GLU A 86 -6.32 4.12 -13.55
C GLU A 86 -7.47 3.10 -13.65
N LEU A 87 -7.50 2.13 -12.73
CA LEU A 87 -8.53 1.10 -12.71
C LEU A 87 -9.89 1.65 -12.31
N GLN A 88 -9.94 2.55 -11.32
CA GLN A 88 -11.17 3.23 -10.90
C GLN A 88 -11.76 4.05 -12.05
N GLN A 89 -10.92 4.77 -12.79
CA GLN A 89 -11.35 5.54 -13.96
C GLN A 89 -11.92 4.61 -15.06
N ARG A 90 -11.27 3.48 -15.33
CA ARG A 90 -11.79 2.47 -16.28
C ARG A 90 -13.10 1.85 -15.82
N VAL A 91 -13.25 1.55 -14.54
CA VAL A 91 -14.51 1.04 -13.98
C VAL A 91 -15.61 2.08 -14.16
N LYS A 92 -15.32 3.34 -13.85
CA LYS A 92 -16.25 4.46 -14.04
C LYS A 92 -16.68 4.60 -15.50
N GLU A 93 -15.76 4.50 -16.46
CA GLU A 93 -16.08 4.53 -17.90
C GLU A 93 -16.96 3.34 -18.34
N LEU A 94 -16.70 2.15 -17.80
CA LEU A 94 -17.54 0.97 -18.06
C LEU A 94 -18.93 1.09 -17.41
N GLU A 95 -19.01 1.80 -16.29
CA GLU A 95 -20.26 2.12 -15.61
C GLU A 95 -21.01 3.27 -16.29
N GLU A 96 -20.35 4.29 -16.81
CA GLU A 96 -20.96 5.44 -17.47
C GLU A 96 -21.07 5.27 -19.00
N GLY A 97 -20.71 4.08 -19.51
CA GLY A 97 -20.90 3.67 -20.90
C GLY A 97 -22.37 3.86 -21.35
N PRO A 98 -22.61 3.94 -22.68
CA PRO A 98 -23.80 4.55 -23.24
C PRO A 98 -25.08 3.90 -22.69
N ASP A 99 -25.74 4.68 -21.85
CA ASP A 99 -27.15 4.59 -21.46
C ASP A 99 -27.54 3.37 -20.59
N LYS A 100 -27.38 3.53 -19.27
CA LYS A 100 -27.92 2.63 -18.23
C LYS A 100 -29.45 2.70 -18.09
N ASP A 101 -30.12 3.65 -18.74
CA ASP A 101 -31.59 3.73 -18.75
C ASP A 101 -32.21 2.86 -19.86
N VAL A 102 -31.40 2.21 -20.70
CA VAL A 102 -31.89 1.10 -21.49
C VAL A 102 -31.76 -0.17 -20.65
N VAL A 103 -32.76 -0.41 -19.79
CA VAL A 103 -33.29 -1.78 -19.69
C VAL A 103 -33.66 -2.16 -21.11
N GLY A 104 -32.67 -2.69 -21.85
CA GLY A 104 -32.82 -3.18 -23.20
C GLY A 104 -34.08 -4.03 -23.21
N PRO A 105 -35.06 -3.77 -24.10
CA PRO A 105 -36.26 -4.59 -24.13
C PRO A 105 -35.81 -6.05 -24.19
N ASP A 106 -36.23 -6.83 -23.19
CA ASP A 106 -35.77 -8.20 -22.97
C ASP A 106 -35.71 -8.92 -24.32
N TYR A 107 -34.53 -9.43 -24.69
CA TYR A 107 -34.29 -10.03 -26.00
C TYR A 107 -35.30 -11.12 -26.35
N TYR A 108 -35.80 -11.84 -25.34
CA TYR A 108 -36.87 -12.81 -25.49
C TYR A 108 -38.22 -12.14 -25.81
N LYS A 109 -38.54 -11.02 -25.14
CA LYS A 109 -39.73 -10.21 -25.44
C LYS A 109 -39.68 -9.55 -26.82
N LEU A 110 -38.50 -9.14 -27.30
CA LEU A 110 -38.33 -8.57 -28.64
C LEU A 110 -38.64 -9.56 -29.76
N LEU A 111 -38.34 -10.84 -29.55
CA LEU A 111 -38.72 -11.92 -30.45
C LEU A 111 -40.10 -12.51 -30.13
N GLU A 112 -40.77 -12.04 -29.07
CA GLU A 112 -42.05 -12.58 -28.57
C GLU A 112 -41.98 -14.09 -28.29
N VAL A 113 -40.88 -14.53 -27.69
CA VAL A 113 -40.67 -15.92 -27.27
C VAL A 113 -40.41 -15.99 -25.77
N GLU A 114 -40.68 -17.15 -25.19
CA GLU A 114 -40.36 -17.40 -23.78
C GLU A 114 -38.85 -17.52 -23.54
N ARG A 115 -38.39 -17.26 -22.31
CA ARG A 115 -36.96 -17.36 -21.96
C ARG A 115 -36.40 -18.78 -22.12
N ASN A 116 -37.26 -19.78 -21.96
CA ASN A 116 -36.96 -21.21 -22.13
C ASN A 116 -37.09 -21.68 -23.59
N ALA A 117 -37.38 -20.79 -24.55
CA ALA A 117 -37.59 -21.15 -25.94
C ALA A 117 -36.41 -21.91 -26.55
N GLY A 118 -36.72 -22.91 -27.37
CA GLY A 118 -35.73 -23.70 -28.10
C GLY A 118 -35.02 -22.89 -29.19
N THR A 119 -33.87 -23.36 -29.68
CA THR A 119 -33.16 -22.72 -30.80
C THR A 119 -34.00 -22.68 -32.09
N SER A 120 -34.83 -23.70 -32.31
CA SER A 120 -35.79 -23.76 -33.43
C SER A 120 -36.87 -22.68 -33.34
N GLU A 121 -37.39 -22.43 -32.14
CA GLU A 121 -38.42 -21.43 -31.87
C GLU A 121 -37.87 -20.00 -32.04
N ILE A 122 -36.69 -19.72 -31.47
CA ILE A 122 -35.98 -18.44 -31.63
C ILE A 122 -35.71 -18.14 -33.11
N LYS A 123 -35.27 -19.16 -33.87
CA LYS A 123 -35.03 -19.04 -35.32
C LYS A 123 -36.32 -18.78 -36.09
N SER A 124 -37.42 -19.42 -35.70
CA SER A 124 -38.72 -19.25 -36.35
C SER A 124 -39.29 -17.86 -36.10
N ALA A 125 -39.25 -17.39 -34.85
CA ALA A 125 -39.65 -16.05 -34.47
C ALA A 125 -38.84 -14.96 -35.18
N TYR A 126 -37.51 -15.14 -35.28
CA TYR A 126 -36.64 -14.24 -36.04
C TYR A 126 -37.06 -14.13 -37.50
N TYR A 127 -37.34 -15.25 -38.18
CA TYR A 127 -37.78 -15.21 -39.57
C TYR A 127 -39.15 -14.54 -39.74
N ALA A 128 -40.09 -14.81 -38.84
CA ALA A 128 -41.41 -14.17 -38.87
C ALA A 128 -41.28 -12.64 -38.76
N LYS A 129 -40.55 -12.16 -37.75
CA LYS A 129 -40.32 -10.73 -37.53
C LYS A 129 -39.49 -10.09 -38.64
N SER A 130 -38.47 -10.77 -39.13
CA SER A 130 -37.64 -10.30 -40.25
C SER A 130 -38.47 -10.09 -41.52
N ARG A 131 -39.43 -10.98 -41.81
CA ARG A 131 -40.33 -10.84 -42.96
C ARG A 131 -41.32 -9.70 -42.82
N ILE A 132 -41.66 -9.31 -41.59
CA ILE A 132 -42.55 -8.19 -41.30
C ILE A 132 -41.78 -6.86 -41.46
N HIS A 133 -40.55 -6.79 -40.96
CA HIS A 133 -39.76 -5.55 -40.91
C HIS A 133 -38.67 -5.44 -41.99
N HIS A 134 -38.66 -6.34 -42.98
CA HIS A 134 -37.63 -6.34 -44.02
C HIS A 134 -37.58 -5.00 -44.77
N PRO A 135 -36.40 -4.38 -44.96
CA PRO A 135 -36.28 -3.05 -45.56
C PRO A 135 -36.85 -2.98 -46.98
N ASP A 136 -36.76 -4.08 -47.74
CA ASP A 136 -37.29 -4.19 -49.10
C ASP A 136 -38.82 -3.98 -49.17
N LYS A 137 -39.56 -4.44 -48.17
CA LYS A 137 -41.03 -4.29 -48.13
C LYS A 137 -41.50 -2.89 -47.73
N HIS A 138 -40.59 -2.09 -47.17
CA HIS A 138 -40.90 -0.78 -46.56
C HIS A 138 -40.13 0.35 -47.22
N ARG A 139 -39.57 0.12 -48.42
CA ARG A 139 -38.69 1.06 -49.11
C ARG A 139 -39.36 2.42 -49.40
N ASP A 140 -40.65 2.41 -49.70
CA ASP A 140 -41.43 3.61 -50.04
C ASP A 140 -42.44 4.00 -48.93
N SER A 141 -42.30 3.43 -47.73
CA SER A 141 -43.16 3.71 -46.58
C SER A 141 -42.66 4.94 -45.80
N PRO A 142 -43.56 5.82 -45.30
CA PRO A 142 -43.17 6.89 -44.37
C PRO A 142 -42.51 6.36 -43.08
N ASP A 143 -42.74 5.08 -42.73
CA ASP A 143 -42.15 4.41 -41.57
C ASP A 143 -40.89 3.59 -41.90
N GLN A 144 -40.30 3.74 -43.09
CA GLN A 144 -39.10 3.01 -43.52
C GLN A 144 -37.99 2.99 -42.44
N LYS A 145 -37.67 4.16 -41.87
CA LYS A 145 -36.62 4.29 -40.84
C LYS A 145 -36.94 3.50 -39.58
N LYS A 146 -38.22 3.41 -39.18
CA LYS A 146 -38.64 2.63 -38.01
C LYS A 146 -38.49 1.14 -38.28
N HIS A 147 -38.93 0.66 -39.44
CA HIS A 147 -38.79 -0.74 -39.82
C HIS A 147 -37.33 -1.17 -39.97
N GLU A 148 -36.48 -0.30 -40.52
CA GLU A 148 -35.03 -0.55 -40.59
C GLU A 148 -34.39 -0.66 -39.20
N ALA A 149 -34.74 0.25 -38.27
CA ALA A 149 -34.25 0.19 -36.90
C ALA A 149 -34.69 -1.11 -36.20
N ILE A 150 -35.97 -1.46 -36.29
CA ILE A 150 -36.50 -2.70 -35.70
C ILE A 150 -35.82 -3.94 -36.32
N PHE A 151 -35.60 -3.95 -37.64
CA PHE A 151 -34.91 -5.04 -38.31
C PHE A 151 -33.47 -5.22 -37.81
N LYS A 152 -32.72 -4.12 -37.63
CA LYS A 152 -31.37 -4.15 -37.06
C LYS A 152 -31.38 -4.70 -35.63
N THR A 153 -32.33 -4.26 -34.80
CA THR A 153 -32.50 -4.75 -33.43
C THR A 153 -32.80 -6.25 -33.39
N ILE A 154 -33.76 -6.72 -34.21
CA ILE A 154 -34.18 -8.12 -34.24
C ILE A 154 -33.07 -9.04 -34.76
N LYS A 155 -32.28 -8.56 -35.73
CA LYS A 155 -31.08 -9.25 -36.19
C LYS A 155 -30.04 -9.40 -35.08
N TYR A 156 -29.72 -8.32 -34.38
CA TYR A 156 -28.78 -8.36 -33.27
C TYR A 156 -29.24 -9.31 -32.15
N VAL A 157 -30.53 -9.27 -31.80
CA VAL A 157 -31.13 -10.17 -30.81
C VAL A 157 -30.97 -11.64 -31.23
N TYR A 158 -31.24 -11.96 -32.49
CA TYR A 158 -31.05 -13.31 -33.01
C TYR A 158 -29.58 -13.75 -32.97
N GLU A 159 -28.62 -12.87 -33.30
CA GLU A 159 -27.19 -13.17 -33.20
C GLU A 159 -26.78 -13.54 -31.77
N VAL A 160 -27.29 -12.81 -30.77
CA VAL A 160 -27.02 -13.10 -29.35
C VAL A 160 -27.70 -14.39 -28.88
N LEU A 161 -28.97 -14.62 -29.25
CA LEU A 161 -29.75 -15.76 -28.74
C LEU A 161 -29.53 -17.07 -29.50
N SER A 162 -29.06 -17.02 -30.74
CA SER A 162 -28.83 -18.21 -31.58
C SER A 162 -27.57 -18.98 -31.19
N ASN A 163 -26.55 -18.30 -30.65
CA ASN A 163 -25.32 -18.93 -30.19
C ASN A 163 -25.40 -19.26 -28.68
N SER A 164 -25.09 -20.51 -28.34
CA SER A 164 -25.19 -21.03 -26.97
C SER A 164 -24.34 -20.25 -25.96
N TYR A 165 -23.13 -19.84 -26.33
CA TYR A 165 -22.21 -19.11 -25.46
C TYR A 165 -22.72 -17.69 -25.16
N THR A 166 -23.14 -16.95 -26.20
CA THR A 166 -23.65 -15.59 -26.05
C THR A 166 -25.02 -15.57 -25.35
N ARG A 167 -25.88 -16.56 -25.62
CA ARG A 167 -27.14 -16.76 -24.90
C ARG A 167 -26.91 -17.04 -23.42
N GLN A 168 -25.95 -17.90 -23.08
CA GLN A 168 -25.61 -18.17 -21.68
C GLN A 168 -25.09 -16.93 -20.96
N LYS A 169 -24.23 -16.13 -21.63
CA LYS A 169 -23.74 -14.87 -21.08
C LYS A 169 -24.87 -13.87 -20.82
N TYR A 170 -25.82 -13.76 -21.76
CA TYR A 170 -27.00 -12.91 -21.62
C TYR A 170 -27.90 -13.38 -20.47
N ASN A 171 -28.17 -14.69 -20.36
CA ASN A 171 -28.95 -15.25 -19.25
C ASN A 171 -28.29 -14.99 -17.89
N LYS A 172 -26.96 -15.20 -17.77
CA LYS A 172 -26.22 -14.88 -16.55
C LYS A 172 -26.30 -13.40 -16.18
N TRP A 173 -26.23 -12.52 -17.18
CA TRP A 173 -26.39 -11.07 -16.96
C TRP A 173 -27.80 -10.73 -16.47
N LEU A 174 -28.85 -11.32 -17.05
CA LEU A 174 -30.23 -11.17 -16.59
C LEU A 174 -30.40 -11.64 -15.13
N ASP A 175 -29.87 -12.82 -14.79
CA ASP A 175 -29.94 -13.37 -13.43
C ASP A 175 -29.24 -12.46 -12.42
N MET A 176 -28.01 -12.02 -12.74
CA MET A 176 -27.25 -11.09 -11.89
C MET A 176 -27.93 -9.75 -11.69
N THR A 177 -28.60 -9.23 -12.73
CA THR A 177 -29.33 -7.96 -12.66
C THR A 177 -30.59 -8.12 -11.81
N SER A 178 -31.28 -9.25 -11.92
CA SER A 178 -32.44 -9.60 -11.08
C SER A 178 -32.06 -9.67 -9.60
N VAL A 179 -30.93 -10.31 -9.29
CA VAL A 179 -30.41 -10.40 -7.92
C VAL A 179 -30.00 -9.02 -7.39
N ARG A 180 -29.40 -8.18 -8.23
CA ARG A 180 -29.00 -6.81 -7.85
C ARG A 180 -30.20 -5.92 -7.53
N LEU A 181 -31.24 -5.96 -8.37
CA LEU A 181 -32.49 -5.23 -8.13
C LEU A 181 -33.18 -5.72 -6.85
N ALA A 182 -33.27 -7.04 -6.63
CA ALA A 182 -33.84 -7.62 -5.42
C ALA A 182 -33.03 -7.28 -4.14
N HIS A 183 -31.71 -7.14 -4.26
CA HIS A 183 -30.87 -6.68 -3.16
C HIS A 183 -31.10 -5.19 -2.87
N GLN A 184 -31.25 -4.37 -3.91
CA GLN A 184 -31.50 -2.93 -3.77
C GLN A 184 -32.87 -2.65 -3.12
N GLU A 185 -33.92 -3.42 -3.45
CA GLU A 185 -35.24 -3.31 -2.82
C GLU A 185 -35.30 -3.83 -1.38
N LYS A 186 -34.37 -4.71 -0.97
CA LYS A 186 -34.34 -5.30 0.38
C LYS A 186 -33.55 -4.46 1.38
N TYR A 187 -32.67 -3.58 0.90
CA TYR A 187 -31.75 -2.79 1.72
C TYR A 187 -31.87 -1.27 1.47
N CYS A 188 -32.95 -0.84 0.79
CA CYS A 188 -33.47 0.54 0.79
C CYS A 188 -34.83 0.54 1.52
#